data_AF-A0A1E7G2C2-F1
#
_entry.id   AF-A0A1E7G2C2-F1
#
_cell.length_a   1.000
_cell.length_b   1.000
_cell.length_c   1.000
_cell.angle_alpha   90.00
_cell.angle_beta   90.00
_cell.angle_gamma   90.00
#
_symmetry.space_group_name_H-M   'P 1'
#
loop_
_entity.id
_entity.type
_entity.pdbx_description
1 polymer ?
#
loop_
_entity_poly.entity_id
_entity_poly.type
_entity_poly.pdbx_seq_one_letter_code
_entity_poly.pdbx_strand_id
1 'polypeptide(L)'
;MKKIKIGTLISLVGALVLLTGVSANADEFTNVGSLYDKAVSENIIDPNLYPKSNWEKDELSAMRPSYEQYKEYDSSINYESWLKTNNYGVMSDTKLPILQTKEEAPSNSMLRSSQDNINAFCRDTRAGDILIVGGNFPTGVIGHAAILNADGYVLEMPGGPNWFWGISDNNRQLPKRQWITNHIKEWTSVYRIRNTGLARQVARYADTHFYNTYGGATKNIHINYLVRSNLKVTNPNYCSKLVWQAYYFGSGNLPVMYGISDSVVAPTGLPALFTPAYAPYQVGRY
;
A
#
# COMPACT_ATOMS: atom_id res chain seq x y z
N MET A 1 -50.84 4.24 -61.58
CA MET A 1 -50.92 3.53 -60.27
C MET A 1 -49.71 2.61 -60.13
N LYS A 2 -48.90 2.85 -59.10
CA LYS A 2 -47.68 2.11 -58.73
C LYS A 2 -48.01 0.72 -58.21
N LYS A 3 -47.20 -0.30 -58.55
CA LYS A 3 -46.71 -1.31 -57.59
C LYS A 3 -45.29 -1.77 -58.00
N ILE A 4 -44.31 -1.37 -57.20
CA ILE A 4 -42.91 -1.81 -57.24
C ILE A 4 -42.84 -3.17 -56.53
N LYS A 5 -42.22 -4.18 -57.16
CA LYS A 5 -41.93 -5.47 -56.52
C LYS A 5 -40.48 -5.52 -56.06
N ILE A 6 -40.34 -5.54 -54.74
CA ILE A 6 -39.44 -6.37 -53.91
C ILE A 6 -38.05 -6.60 -54.51
N GLY A 7 -37.11 -5.74 -54.12
CA GLY A 7 -35.68 -5.99 -54.19
C GLY A 7 -35.06 -5.85 -52.81
N THR A 8 -34.37 -6.91 -52.39
CA THR A 8 -33.13 -6.85 -51.58
C THR A 8 -33.22 -6.21 -50.19
N LEU A 9 -33.52 -7.02 -49.15
CA LEU A 9 -33.26 -6.61 -47.76
C LEU A 9 -32.91 -7.78 -46.83
N ILE A 10 -31.97 -8.65 -47.21
CA ILE A 10 -31.46 -9.70 -46.28
C ILE A 10 -29.91 -9.70 -46.16
N SER A 11 -29.19 -8.80 -46.84
CA SER A 11 -27.71 -8.83 -46.83
C SER A 11 -27.02 -7.59 -46.24
N LEU A 12 -27.65 -6.88 -45.29
CA LEU A 12 -26.99 -5.71 -44.65
C LEU A 12 -26.97 -5.72 -43.12
N VAL A 13 -27.57 -6.72 -42.45
CA VAL A 13 -27.53 -6.81 -40.98
C VAL A 13 -26.41 -7.73 -40.49
N GLY A 14 -25.98 -8.70 -41.29
CA GLY A 14 -24.88 -9.62 -40.93
C GLY A 14 -23.47 -9.06 -41.17
N ALA A 15 -23.31 -8.02 -42.00
CA ALA A 15 -22.00 -7.46 -42.35
C ALA A 15 -21.61 -6.23 -41.51
N LEU A 16 -22.54 -5.65 -40.75
CA LEU A 16 -22.26 -4.49 -39.90
C LEU A 16 -21.77 -4.87 -38.48
N VAL A 17 -21.98 -6.13 -38.06
CA VAL A 17 -21.54 -6.64 -36.75
C VAL A 17 -20.07 -7.11 -36.76
N LEU A 18 -19.44 -7.19 -37.93
CA LEU A 18 -18.01 -7.57 -38.07
C LEU A 18 -17.06 -6.37 -38.28
N LEU A 19 -17.59 -5.15 -38.33
CA LEU A 19 -16.82 -3.92 -38.60
C LEU A 19 -16.91 -2.87 -37.48
N THR A 20 -17.80 -3.07 -36.50
CA THR A 20 -17.63 -2.47 -35.18
C THR A 20 -17.05 -3.55 -34.28
N GLY A 21 -15.73 -3.51 -34.11
CA GLY A 21 -15.08 -4.21 -33.01
C GLY A 21 -15.60 -3.66 -31.69
N VAL A 22 -16.83 -4.03 -31.31
CA VAL A 22 -17.24 -4.09 -29.92
C VAL A 22 -16.48 -5.29 -29.40
N SER A 23 -15.20 -5.09 -29.08
CA SER A 23 -14.57 -5.84 -28.03
C SER A 23 -15.49 -5.62 -26.83
N ALA A 24 -16.33 -6.63 -26.54
CA ALA A 24 -16.93 -6.78 -25.24
C ALA A 24 -15.73 -6.88 -24.30
N ASN A 25 -15.28 -5.74 -23.77
CA ASN A 25 -14.41 -5.72 -22.62
C ASN A 25 -15.25 -6.42 -21.56
N ALA A 26 -14.95 -7.69 -21.28
CA ALA A 26 -15.47 -8.34 -20.10
C ALA A 26 -15.17 -7.38 -18.96
N ASP A 27 -16.21 -6.90 -18.29
CA ASP A 27 -16.05 -5.96 -17.19
C ASP A 27 -15.10 -6.61 -16.18
N GLU A 28 -13.98 -5.95 -15.90
CA GLU A 28 -12.88 -6.46 -15.06
C GLU A 28 -13.35 -6.81 -13.64
N PHE A 29 -14.57 -6.38 -13.28
CA PHE A 29 -15.21 -6.61 -12.00
C PHE A 29 -16.32 -7.70 -12.03
N THR A 30 -16.55 -8.37 -13.16
CA THR A 30 -17.64 -9.35 -13.31
C THR A 30 -17.53 -10.61 -12.45
N ASN A 31 -16.36 -10.88 -11.86
CA ASN A 31 -16.13 -12.08 -11.05
C ASN A 31 -15.35 -11.81 -9.75
N VAL A 32 -15.59 -10.66 -9.11
CA VAL A 32 -14.94 -10.23 -7.85
C VAL A 32 -15.05 -11.30 -6.76
N GLY A 33 -16.20 -11.95 -6.62
CA GLY A 33 -16.39 -13.03 -5.65
C GLY A 33 -15.43 -14.21 -5.83
N SER A 34 -15.05 -14.55 -7.08
CA SER A 34 -14.06 -15.60 -7.35
C SER A 34 -12.62 -15.18 -7.01
N LEU A 35 -12.31 -13.88 -7.07
CA LEU A 35 -10.99 -13.36 -6.69
C LEU A 35 -10.77 -13.54 -5.18
N TYR A 36 -11.81 -13.33 -4.37
CA TYR A 36 -11.80 -13.65 -2.95
C TYR A 36 -11.59 -15.15 -2.71
N ASP A 37 -12.42 -16.00 -3.35
CA ASP A 37 -12.36 -17.45 -3.15
C ASP A 37 -10.97 -18.01 -3.54
N LYS A 38 -10.38 -17.46 -4.61
CA LYS A 38 -9.01 -17.74 -5.02
C LYS A 38 -7.99 -17.34 -3.95
N ALA A 39 -8.06 -16.11 -3.43
CA ALA A 39 -7.14 -15.64 -2.39
C ALA A 39 -7.24 -16.46 -1.09
N VAL A 40 -8.43 -16.97 -0.74
CA VAL A 40 -8.61 -17.93 0.37
C VAL A 40 -7.93 -19.26 0.04
N SER A 41 -8.13 -19.80 -1.17
CA SER A 41 -7.50 -21.06 -1.60
C SER A 41 -5.97 -21.00 -1.65
N GLU A 42 -5.42 -19.82 -1.98
CA GLU A 42 -3.98 -19.52 -2.00
C GLU A 42 -3.45 -19.16 -0.60
N ASN A 43 -4.28 -19.27 0.45
CA ASN A 43 -3.93 -18.99 1.85
C ASN A 43 -3.49 -17.54 2.11
N ILE A 44 -3.86 -16.60 1.25
CA ILE A 44 -3.60 -15.16 1.40
C ILE A 44 -4.59 -14.56 2.39
N ILE A 45 -5.89 -14.80 2.17
CA ILE A 45 -6.95 -14.34 3.07
C ILE A 45 -7.31 -15.45 4.06
N ASP A 46 -7.39 -15.10 5.35
CA ASP A 46 -8.07 -15.93 6.34
C ASP A 46 -9.53 -15.49 6.43
N PRO A 47 -10.50 -16.32 6.02
CA PRO A 47 -11.91 -15.95 6.01
C PRO A 47 -12.49 -15.70 7.41
N ASN A 48 -11.83 -16.17 8.48
CA ASN A 48 -12.22 -15.85 9.85
C ASN A 48 -11.81 -14.43 10.26
N LEU A 49 -10.71 -13.91 9.71
CA LEU A 49 -10.22 -12.55 9.98
C LEU A 49 -10.82 -11.53 9.02
N TYR A 50 -11.10 -11.94 7.78
CA TYR A 50 -11.68 -11.08 6.76
C TYR A 50 -12.78 -11.81 5.98
N PRO A 51 -14.01 -11.86 6.54
CA PRO A 51 -15.14 -12.50 5.89
C PRO A 51 -15.44 -11.89 4.53
N LYS A 52 -15.93 -12.73 3.60
CA LYS A 52 -16.20 -12.35 2.19
C LYS A 52 -17.01 -11.07 2.06
N SER A 53 -18.09 -10.93 2.83
CA SER A 53 -18.94 -9.73 2.82
C SER A 53 -18.20 -8.45 3.19
N ASN A 54 -17.25 -8.52 4.12
CA ASN A 54 -16.45 -7.37 4.52
C ASN A 54 -15.42 -7.03 3.44
N TRP A 55 -14.80 -8.06 2.84
CA TRP A 55 -13.88 -7.87 1.73
C TRP A 55 -14.60 -7.26 0.52
N GLU A 56 -15.79 -7.73 0.14
CA GLU A 56 -16.58 -7.17 -0.96
C GLU A 56 -17.02 -5.73 -0.69
N LYS A 57 -17.33 -5.38 0.57
CA LYS A 57 -17.61 -3.98 0.97
C LYS A 57 -16.38 -3.09 0.75
N ASP A 58 -15.21 -3.52 1.21
CA ASP A 58 -13.96 -2.76 1.10
C ASP A 58 -13.46 -2.73 -0.36
N GLU A 59 -13.72 -3.79 -1.12
CA GLU A 59 -13.48 -3.88 -2.55
C GLU A 59 -14.22 -2.77 -3.29
N LEU A 60 -15.53 -2.69 -3.09
CA LEU A 60 -16.39 -1.72 -3.76
C LEU A 60 -16.09 -0.28 -3.34
N SER A 61 -15.82 -0.06 -2.05
CA SER A 61 -15.71 1.29 -1.47
C SER A 61 -14.31 1.89 -1.51
N ALA A 62 -13.26 1.07 -1.58
CA ALA A 62 -11.88 1.52 -1.53
C ALA A 62 -10.99 0.87 -2.59
N MET A 63 -10.93 -0.47 -2.68
CA MET A 63 -9.96 -1.13 -3.58
C MET A 63 -10.21 -0.82 -5.05
N ARG A 64 -11.48 -0.91 -5.50
CA ARG A 64 -11.87 -0.64 -6.89
C ARG A 64 -11.62 0.82 -7.28
N PRO A 65 -12.07 1.83 -6.52
CA PRO A 65 -11.72 3.22 -6.78
C PRO A 65 -10.20 3.47 -6.82
N SER A 66 -9.42 2.82 -5.93
CA SER A 66 -7.96 2.94 -5.94
C SER A 66 -7.33 2.31 -7.18
N TYR A 67 -7.84 1.15 -7.63
CA TYR A 67 -7.39 0.52 -8.86
C TYR A 67 -7.73 1.36 -10.11
N GLU A 68 -8.94 1.91 -10.19
CA GLU A 68 -9.33 2.78 -11.30
C GLU A 68 -8.39 3.98 -11.42
N GLN A 69 -8.01 4.59 -10.29
CA GLN A 69 -6.98 5.64 -10.28
C GLN A 69 -5.58 5.13 -10.68
N TYR A 70 -5.20 3.93 -10.24
CA TYR A 70 -3.91 3.33 -10.59
C TYR A 70 -3.79 3.01 -12.09
N LYS A 71 -4.90 2.63 -12.73
CA LYS A 71 -4.95 2.31 -14.16
C LYS A 71 -4.66 3.52 -15.05
N GLU A 72 -4.92 4.74 -14.56
CA GLU A 72 -4.51 5.98 -15.24
C GLU A 72 -2.98 6.15 -15.28
N TYR A 73 -2.26 5.57 -14.32
CA TYR A 73 -0.80 5.54 -14.28
C TYR A 73 -0.23 4.39 -15.11
N ASP A 74 -0.75 3.18 -14.91
CA ASP A 74 -0.34 1.96 -15.59
C ASP A 74 -1.56 1.28 -16.20
N SER A 75 -1.85 1.59 -17.45
CA SER A 75 -3.00 1.03 -18.17
C SER A 75 -2.81 -0.45 -18.56
N SER A 76 -1.61 -1.00 -18.36
CA SER A 76 -1.29 -2.40 -18.69
C SER A 76 -1.61 -3.37 -17.57
N ILE A 77 -1.73 -2.89 -16.32
CA ILE A 77 -2.08 -3.72 -15.17
C ILE A 77 -3.56 -4.09 -15.21
N ASN A 78 -3.88 -5.34 -14.90
CA ASN A 78 -5.26 -5.78 -14.68
C ASN A 78 -5.59 -5.81 -13.19
N TYR A 79 -6.89 -5.85 -12.88
CA TYR A 79 -7.36 -5.73 -11.50
C TYR A 79 -6.83 -6.83 -10.58
N GLU A 80 -6.81 -8.09 -11.03
CA GLU A 80 -6.26 -9.20 -10.24
C GLU A 80 -4.78 -8.99 -9.91
N SER A 81 -3.98 -8.52 -10.87
CA SER A 81 -2.54 -8.26 -10.67
C SER A 81 -2.32 -7.10 -9.70
N TRP A 82 -3.17 -6.07 -9.76
CA TRP A 82 -3.14 -4.97 -8.80
C TRP A 82 -3.56 -5.43 -7.39
N LEU A 83 -4.58 -6.29 -7.26
CA LEU A 83 -4.96 -6.90 -5.98
C LEU A 83 -3.81 -7.74 -5.42
N LYS A 84 -3.15 -8.56 -6.24
CA LYS A 84 -1.96 -9.33 -5.82
C LYS A 84 -0.83 -8.44 -5.32
N THR A 85 -0.57 -7.33 -6.02
CA THR A 85 0.44 -6.33 -5.59
C THR A 85 0.11 -5.78 -4.20
N ASN A 86 -1.17 -5.54 -3.92
CA ASN A 86 -1.65 -5.04 -2.64
C ASN A 86 -2.00 -6.14 -1.63
N ASN A 87 -1.64 -7.39 -1.93
CA ASN A 87 -1.93 -8.57 -1.13
C ASN A 87 -3.41 -8.67 -0.74
N TYR A 88 -4.30 -8.38 -1.69
CA TYR A 88 -5.76 -8.41 -1.56
C TYR A 88 -6.32 -7.58 -0.39
N GLY A 89 -5.57 -6.57 0.07
CA GLY A 89 -5.97 -5.71 1.19
C GLY A 89 -5.76 -6.33 2.58
N VAL A 90 -4.92 -7.36 2.70
CA VAL A 90 -4.51 -7.93 3.99
C VAL A 90 -3.00 -7.85 4.18
N MET A 91 -2.57 -7.79 5.42
CA MET A 91 -1.16 -7.91 5.79
C MET A 91 -0.60 -9.28 5.39
N SER A 92 0.55 -9.33 4.73
CA SER A 92 1.15 -10.59 4.21
C SER A 92 1.54 -11.60 5.29
N ASP A 93 1.76 -11.15 6.51
CA ASP A 93 2.19 -11.96 7.65
C ASP A 93 1.04 -12.35 8.58
N THR A 94 0.24 -11.38 8.99
CA THR A 94 -0.84 -11.55 9.99
C THR A 94 -2.19 -11.81 9.36
N LYS A 95 -2.33 -11.62 8.04
CA LYS A 95 -3.59 -11.70 7.28
C LYS A 95 -4.68 -10.76 7.77
N LEU A 96 -4.34 -9.80 8.62
CA LEU A 96 -5.27 -8.83 9.13
C LEU A 96 -5.68 -7.86 8.02
N PRO A 97 -6.98 -7.52 7.91
CA PRO A 97 -7.45 -6.54 6.94
C PRO A 97 -6.85 -5.16 7.25
N ILE A 98 -6.38 -4.49 6.19
CA ILE A 98 -5.74 -3.17 6.28
C ILE A 98 -6.74 -2.02 6.10
N LEU A 99 -7.89 -2.24 5.45
CA LEU A 99 -8.86 -1.17 5.17
C LEU A 99 -9.90 -0.96 6.28
N GLN A 100 -10.12 -1.95 7.14
CA GLN A 100 -11.05 -1.82 8.26
C GLN A 100 -10.51 -0.82 9.29
N THR A 101 -11.36 0.13 9.68
CA THR A 101 -11.04 1.11 10.73
C THR A 101 -11.23 0.53 12.14
N LYS A 102 -10.82 1.28 13.17
CA LYS A 102 -11.06 0.90 14.58
C LYS A 102 -12.54 0.86 14.94
N GLU A 103 -13.36 1.70 14.33
CA GLU A 103 -14.80 1.78 14.58
C GLU A 103 -15.55 0.61 13.94
N GLU A 104 -15.05 0.11 12.81
CA GLU A 104 -15.65 -1.02 12.08
C GLU A 104 -15.18 -2.38 12.59
N ALA A 105 -14.10 -2.41 13.38
CA ALA A 105 -13.63 -3.64 14.01
C ALA A 105 -14.57 -4.00 15.18
N PRO A 106 -15.33 -5.11 15.11
CA PRO A 106 -16.19 -5.53 16.21
C PRO A 106 -15.36 -5.75 17.47
N SER A 107 -15.91 -5.36 18.64
CA SER A 107 -15.42 -5.61 20.00
C SER A 107 -14.09 -6.36 20.05
N ASN A 108 -13.00 -5.62 19.85
CA ASN A 108 -11.66 -6.18 19.83
C ASN A 108 -11.00 -5.86 21.17
N SER A 109 -10.40 -6.85 21.83
CA SER A 109 -9.63 -6.66 23.07
C SER A 109 -8.46 -5.68 22.92
N MET A 110 -8.12 -5.29 21.68
CA MET A 110 -7.12 -4.27 21.36
C MET A 110 -7.67 -2.83 21.34
N LEU A 111 -8.99 -2.62 21.40
CA LEU A 111 -9.58 -1.28 21.41
C LEU A 111 -9.20 -0.56 22.70
N ARG A 112 -8.57 0.61 22.54
CA ARG A 112 -8.17 1.52 23.61
C ARG A 112 -8.84 2.86 23.38
N SER A 113 -8.92 3.70 24.41
CA SER A 113 -9.20 5.12 24.18
C SER A 113 -8.14 5.70 23.23
N SER A 114 -8.49 6.73 22.46
CA SER A 114 -7.53 7.40 21.56
C SER A 114 -6.26 7.83 22.30
N GLN A 115 -6.41 8.36 23.51
CA GLN A 115 -5.28 8.81 24.32
C GLN A 115 -4.39 7.66 24.80
N ASP A 116 -4.98 6.56 25.25
CA ASP A 116 -4.23 5.36 25.66
C ASP A 116 -3.50 4.74 24.48
N ASN A 117 -4.12 4.78 23.30
CA ASN A 117 -3.53 4.30 22.07
C ASN A 117 -2.28 5.12 21.68
N ILE A 118 -2.40 6.45 21.67
CA ILE A 118 -1.30 7.37 21.42
C ILE A 118 -0.17 7.15 22.43
N ASN A 119 -0.51 6.99 23.71
CA ASN A 119 0.48 6.79 24.78
C ASN A 119 1.19 5.43 24.63
N ALA A 120 0.45 4.36 24.33
CA ALA A 120 1.03 3.04 24.07
C ALA A 120 1.95 3.09 22.85
N PHE A 121 1.51 3.68 21.73
CA PHE A 121 2.35 3.86 20.54
C PHE A 121 3.64 4.60 20.88
N CYS A 122 3.55 5.72 21.59
CA CYS A 122 4.73 6.52 21.96
C CYS A 122 5.69 5.77 22.91
N ARG A 123 5.18 4.93 23.80
CA ARG A 123 5.99 4.11 24.71
C ARG A 123 6.68 2.96 23.99
N ASP A 124 5.96 2.29 23.10
CA ASP A 124 6.37 1.00 22.56
C ASP A 124 7.26 1.15 21.32
N THR A 125 7.15 2.27 20.59
CA THR A 125 7.90 2.56 19.36
C THR A 125 9.28 3.19 19.60
N ARG A 126 10.24 2.85 18.75
CA ARG A 126 11.63 3.34 18.78
C ARG A 126 12.22 3.46 17.37
N ALA A 127 13.39 4.08 17.26
CA ALA A 127 14.11 4.25 16.01
C ALA A 127 14.30 2.91 15.26
N GLY A 128 13.99 2.94 13.97
CA GLY A 128 14.05 1.81 13.04
C GLY A 128 12.74 1.06 12.90
N ASP A 129 11.78 1.25 13.80
CA ASP A 129 10.48 0.59 13.67
C ASP A 129 9.78 1.01 12.36
N ILE A 130 9.19 0.00 11.72
CA ILE A 130 8.41 0.14 10.50
C ILE A 130 6.95 0.32 10.90
N LEU A 131 6.29 1.30 10.30
CA LEU A 131 4.89 1.63 10.54
C LEU A 131 4.10 1.29 9.28
N ILE A 132 3.04 0.51 9.42
CA ILE A 132 2.10 0.23 8.34
C ILE A 132 0.70 0.62 8.82
N VAL A 133 0.10 1.60 8.16
CA VAL A 133 -1.19 2.19 8.53
C VAL A 133 -2.27 1.72 7.58
N GLY A 134 -3.39 1.36 8.17
CA GLY A 134 -4.62 1.02 7.47
C GLY A 134 -5.35 2.21 6.88
N GLY A 135 -6.31 1.95 6.00
CA GLY A 135 -7.18 2.98 5.42
C GLY A 135 -6.87 3.31 3.96
N ASN A 136 -7.76 4.13 3.38
CA ASN A 136 -7.73 4.52 1.99
C ASN A 136 -6.90 5.81 1.81
N PHE A 137 -5.64 5.66 1.39
CA PHE A 137 -4.76 6.78 1.12
C PHE A 137 -4.61 7.02 -0.39
N PRO A 138 -4.56 8.27 -0.87
CA PRO A 138 -4.29 8.59 -2.27
C PRO A 138 -2.80 8.39 -2.59
N THR A 139 -2.36 7.13 -2.63
CA THR A 139 -0.96 6.70 -2.72
C THR A 139 -0.70 5.69 -3.82
N GLY A 140 -1.72 5.27 -4.56
CA GLY A 140 -1.65 4.26 -5.63
C GLY A 140 -1.57 2.81 -5.14
N VAL A 141 -1.35 2.60 -3.86
CA VAL A 141 -1.35 1.29 -3.18
C VAL A 141 -2.28 1.36 -1.97
N ILE A 142 -2.65 0.19 -1.45
CA ILE A 142 -3.51 0.10 -0.27
C ILE A 142 -2.66 0.27 1.00
N GLY A 143 -3.13 1.17 1.87
CA GLY A 143 -2.46 1.52 3.13
C GLY A 143 -1.32 2.51 2.94
N HIS A 144 -0.61 2.78 4.03
CA HIS A 144 0.53 3.69 4.05
C HIS A 144 1.67 3.10 4.86
N ALA A 145 2.91 3.48 4.54
CA ALA A 145 4.10 3.02 5.24
C ALA A 145 5.02 4.18 5.65
N ALA A 146 5.61 4.06 6.82
CA ALA A 146 6.56 5.04 7.35
C ALA A 146 7.61 4.34 8.22
N ILE A 147 8.65 5.08 8.62
CA ILE A 147 9.72 4.58 9.50
C ILE A 147 9.98 5.57 10.62
N LEU A 148 10.22 5.08 11.83
CA LEU A 148 10.80 5.91 12.89
C LEU A 148 12.27 6.17 12.58
N ASN A 149 12.60 7.31 11.97
CA ASN A 149 13.98 7.66 11.66
C ASN A 149 14.76 8.20 12.89
N ALA A 150 14.05 8.45 14.00
CA ALA A 150 14.60 8.62 15.34
C ALA A 150 13.57 8.19 16.41
N ASP A 151 13.95 8.07 17.68
CA ASP A 151 13.05 7.57 18.75
C ASP A 151 11.78 8.43 18.94
N GLY A 152 11.83 9.70 18.56
CA GLY A 152 10.74 10.66 18.69
C GLY A 152 10.10 11.10 17.38
N TYR A 153 10.58 10.61 16.23
CA TYR A 153 10.21 11.15 14.92
C TYR A 153 9.88 10.05 13.91
N VAL A 154 8.85 10.31 13.11
CA VAL A 154 8.43 9.47 11.99
C VAL A 154 8.76 10.19 10.71
N LEU A 155 9.44 9.50 9.80
CA LEU A 155 9.69 9.92 8.43
C LEU A 155 8.75 9.17 7.50
N GLU A 156 8.09 9.92 6.62
CA GLU A 156 7.11 9.38 5.69
C GLU A 156 7.10 10.13 4.37
N MET A 157 6.39 9.53 3.41
CA MET A 157 5.95 10.17 2.17
C MET A 157 4.43 10.04 2.07
N PRO A 158 3.65 11.05 2.50
CA PRO A 158 2.20 10.94 2.67
C PRO A 158 1.42 10.77 1.37
N GLY A 159 2.04 10.98 0.20
CA GLY A 159 1.32 11.00 -1.07
C GLY A 159 0.35 12.17 -1.13
N GLY A 160 -0.75 11.99 -1.86
CA GLY A 160 -1.77 13.01 -2.06
C GLY A 160 -2.55 12.84 -3.36
N PRO A 161 -3.60 13.65 -3.57
CA PRO A 161 -4.27 13.72 -4.86
C PRO A 161 -3.26 13.91 -5.99
N ASN A 162 -3.52 13.32 -7.15
CA ASN A 162 -2.62 13.36 -8.32
C ASN A 162 -1.25 12.69 -8.09
N TRP A 163 -1.13 11.75 -7.15
CA TRP A 163 0.11 11.02 -6.88
C TRP A 163 0.76 10.42 -8.14
N PHE A 164 -0.04 10.07 -9.16
CA PHE A 164 0.41 9.52 -10.44
C PHE A 164 1.04 10.54 -11.38
N TRP A 165 0.73 11.84 -11.24
CA TRP A 165 1.46 12.93 -11.91
C TRP A 165 2.72 13.36 -11.16
N GLY A 166 2.83 12.91 -9.91
CA GLY A 166 3.91 13.22 -9.00
C GLY A 166 3.62 14.46 -8.15
N ILE A 167 4.16 14.46 -6.94
CA ILE A 167 3.97 15.54 -5.96
C ILE A 167 5.33 16.04 -5.52
N SER A 168 5.61 17.32 -5.76
CA SER A 168 6.89 17.90 -5.38
C SER A 168 7.08 17.90 -3.86
N ASP A 169 8.31 17.65 -3.43
CA ASP A 169 8.75 17.84 -2.04
C ASP A 169 7.88 17.17 -0.96
N ASN A 170 7.49 15.91 -1.18
CA ASN A 170 6.47 15.25 -0.39
C ASN A 170 7.02 14.59 0.90
N ASN A 171 8.29 14.21 0.94
CA ASN A 171 8.90 13.62 2.14
C ASN A 171 8.81 14.56 3.35
N ARG A 172 8.48 14.04 4.53
CA ARG A 172 8.42 14.85 5.76
C ARG A 172 8.73 14.05 7.00
N GLN A 173 9.18 14.75 8.02
CA GLN A 173 9.37 14.22 9.37
C GLN A 173 8.35 14.88 10.31
N LEU A 174 7.70 14.09 11.16
CA LEU A 174 6.77 14.55 12.18
C LEU A 174 7.16 13.97 13.55
N PRO A 175 6.95 14.71 14.66
CA PRO A 175 6.98 14.13 15.99
C PRO A 175 6.02 12.93 16.06
N LYS A 176 6.47 11.80 16.60
CA LYS A 176 5.72 10.54 16.54
C LYS A 176 4.33 10.62 17.18
N ARG A 177 4.17 11.44 18.23
CA ARG A 177 2.88 11.71 18.88
C ARG A 177 1.92 12.42 17.92
N GLN A 178 2.41 13.41 17.16
CA GLN A 178 1.61 14.11 16.15
C GLN A 178 1.24 13.13 15.03
N TRP A 179 2.20 12.34 14.55
CA TRP A 179 1.97 11.38 13.48
C TRP A 179 0.87 10.37 13.84
N ILE A 180 0.92 9.72 15.01
CA ILE A 180 -0.13 8.76 15.40
C ILE A 180 -1.49 9.43 15.66
N THR A 181 -1.49 10.69 16.12
CA THR A 181 -2.73 11.46 16.26
C THR A 181 -3.41 11.68 14.90
N ASN A 182 -2.63 11.91 13.85
CA ASN A 182 -3.15 12.07 12.49
C ASN A 182 -3.73 10.76 11.91
N HIS A 183 -3.39 9.61 12.51
CA HIS A 183 -3.81 8.27 12.06
C HIS A 183 -4.60 7.52 13.15
N ILE A 184 -5.30 8.25 14.02
CA ILE A 184 -5.91 7.66 15.21
C ILE A 184 -7.14 6.80 14.92
N LYS A 185 -7.80 7.02 13.77
CA LYS A 185 -8.99 6.27 13.34
C LYS A 185 -8.61 4.95 12.67
N GLU A 186 -7.48 4.97 11.99
CA GLU A 186 -6.88 3.84 11.30
C GLU A 186 -6.13 2.94 12.28
N TRP A 187 -5.95 1.68 11.92
CA TRP A 187 -5.02 0.82 12.64
C TRP A 187 -3.59 1.03 12.14
N THR A 188 -2.65 1.26 13.07
CA THR A 188 -1.21 1.29 12.80
C THR A 188 -0.55 0.02 13.33
N SER A 189 -0.04 -0.83 12.44
CA SER A 189 0.82 -1.95 12.80
C SER A 189 2.27 -1.50 12.90
N VAL A 190 2.92 -1.85 14.01
CA VAL A 190 4.34 -1.53 14.26
C VAL A 190 5.16 -2.80 14.16
N TYR A 191 6.22 -2.75 13.36
CA TYR A 191 7.12 -3.86 13.08
C TYR A 191 8.56 -3.53 13.47
N ARG A 192 9.28 -4.52 14.00
CA ARG A 192 10.65 -4.34 14.47
C ARG A 192 11.53 -5.53 14.12
N ILE A 193 12.73 -5.26 13.61
CA ILE A 193 13.78 -6.29 13.49
C ILE A 193 14.44 -6.55 14.87
N ARG A 194 14.83 -7.80 15.13
CA ARG A 194 15.43 -8.16 16.45
C ARG A 194 16.73 -7.43 16.74
N ASN A 195 17.54 -7.17 15.72
CA ASN A 195 18.81 -6.46 15.87
C ASN A 195 18.56 -4.95 16.03
N THR A 196 18.50 -4.50 17.27
CA THR A 196 18.20 -3.09 17.62
C THR A 196 19.31 -2.12 17.20
N GLY A 197 20.57 -2.55 17.20
CA GLY A 197 21.69 -1.73 16.71
C GLY A 197 21.55 -1.45 15.22
N LEU A 198 21.24 -2.49 14.44
CA LEU A 198 20.97 -2.38 13.01
C LEU A 198 19.72 -1.53 12.71
N ALA A 199 18.66 -1.69 13.50
CA ALA A 199 17.45 -0.87 13.36
C ALA A 199 17.75 0.63 13.52
N ARG A 200 18.57 1.00 14.51
CA ARG A 200 19.02 2.39 14.73
C ARG A 200 19.94 2.88 13.61
N GLN A 201 20.81 2.03 13.09
CA GLN A 201 21.63 2.35 11.93
C GLN A 201 20.77 2.67 10.71
N VAL A 202 19.76 1.84 10.41
CA VAL A 202 18.79 2.05 9.34
C VAL A 202 17.99 3.34 9.56
N ALA A 203 17.56 3.61 10.79
CA ALA A 203 16.87 4.85 11.14
C ALA A 203 17.72 6.09 10.82
N ARG A 204 19.01 6.06 11.19
CA ARG A 204 19.96 7.13 10.88
C ARG A 204 20.21 7.26 9.38
N TYR A 205 20.29 6.15 8.65
CA TYR A 205 20.35 6.19 7.19
C TYR A 205 19.11 6.87 6.60
N ALA A 206 17.92 6.50 7.08
CA ALA A 206 16.67 7.09 6.64
C ALA A 206 16.65 8.61 6.85
N ASP A 207 17.06 9.08 8.03
CA ASP A 207 17.17 10.52 8.31
C ASP A 207 18.18 11.22 7.40
N THR A 208 19.39 10.66 7.27
CA THR A 208 20.49 11.28 6.52
C THR A 208 20.37 11.25 5.00
N HIS A 209 19.50 10.40 4.45
CA HIS A 209 19.35 10.21 3.01
C HIS A 209 17.99 10.64 2.48
N PHE A 210 16.99 10.82 3.36
CA PHE A 210 15.64 11.20 2.95
C PHE A 210 15.07 12.40 3.71
N TYR A 211 15.80 13.03 4.64
CA TYR A 211 15.30 14.23 5.34
C TYR A 211 16.36 15.32 5.54
N ASN A 212 17.47 15.00 6.21
CA ASN A 212 18.53 15.94 6.54
C ASN A 212 19.92 15.28 6.41
N THR A 213 20.76 15.74 5.49
CA THR A 213 22.10 15.15 5.21
C THR A 213 23.04 15.02 6.42
N TYR A 214 22.82 15.79 7.49
CA TYR A 214 23.64 15.84 8.70
C TYR A 214 23.01 15.13 9.91
N GLY A 215 21.76 14.67 9.79
CA GLY A 215 21.04 13.99 10.85
C GLY A 215 20.39 14.94 11.88
N GLY A 216 19.49 15.82 11.43
CA GLY A 216 18.92 16.90 12.25
C GLY A 216 17.49 17.29 11.89
N ALA A 217 16.90 18.17 12.72
CA ALA A 217 15.47 18.50 12.66
C ALA A 217 15.04 19.43 11.50
N THR A 218 16.00 19.97 10.74
CA THR A 218 15.69 20.89 9.62
C THR A 218 15.80 20.15 8.30
N LYS A 219 14.68 19.96 7.59
CA LYS A 219 14.69 19.35 6.25
C LYS A 219 15.63 20.09 5.29
N ASN A 220 16.50 19.35 4.61
CA ASN A 220 17.28 19.85 3.46
C ASN A 220 17.32 18.89 2.27
N ILE A 221 16.69 17.72 2.39
CA ILE A 221 16.49 16.76 1.31
C ILE A 221 15.03 16.84 0.87
N HIS A 222 14.82 17.06 -0.43
CA HIS A 222 13.51 17.26 -1.04
C HIS A 222 13.26 16.16 -2.08
N ILE A 223 12.25 15.33 -1.85
CA ILE A 223 11.95 14.14 -2.66
C ILE A 223 10.52 14.20 -3.15
N ASN A 224 10.35 14.00 -4.45
CA ASN A 224 9.04 13.99 -5.07
C ASN A 224 8.34 12.65 -4.82
N TYR A 225 7.04 12.69 -4.53
CA TYR A 225 6.21 11.50 -4.50
C TYR A 225 5.94 11.05 -5.94
N LEU A 226 6.15 9.77 -6.24
CA LEU A 226 5.57 9.09 -7.41
C LEU A 226 5.75 7.59 -7.23
N VAL A 227 4.68 6.82 -7.46
CA VAL A 227 4.78 5.36 -7.51
C VAL A 227 5.41 4.96 -8.84
N ARG A 228 6.56 4.28 -8.77
CA ARG A 228 7.25 3.67 -9.92
C ARG A 228 7.90 2.37 -9.48
N SER A 229 8.02 1.43 -10.41
CA SER A 229 8.66 0.13 -10.18
C SER A 229 10.18 0.21 -9.95
N ASN A 230 10.84 1.33 -10.25
CA ASN A 230 12.30 1.47 -10.15
C ASN A 230 12.80 1.62 -8.70
N LEU A 231 12.89 0.51 -7.96
CA LEU A 231 13.08 0.51 -6.52
C LEU A 231 14.41 1.09 -6.05
N LYS A 232 15.43 1.17 -6.90
CA LYS A 232 16.75 1.70 -6.54
C LYS A 232 16.90 3.21 -6.76
N VAL A 233 15.96 3.85 -7.45
CA VAL A 233 15.97 5.30 -7.67
C VAL A 233 15.40 6.01 -6.45
N THR A 234 16.14 6.94 -5.84
CA THR A 234 15.72 7.61 -4.59
C THR A 234 14.73 8.75 -4.79
N ASN A 235 14.68 9.38 -5.98
CA ASN A 235 13.73 10.44 -6.33
C ASN A 235 13.28 10.27 -7.80
N PRO A 236 11.99 10.08 -8.07
CA PRO A 236 10.88 10.09 -7.13
C PRO A 236 10.76 8.80 -6.31
N ASN A 237 9.98 8.89 -5.24
CA ASN A 237 9.84 7.85 -4.24
C ASN A 237 8.41 7.80 -3.68
N TYR A 238 8.09 6.82 -2.85
CA TYR A 238 6.78 6.69 -2.22
C TYR A 238 6.91 5.97 -0.87
N CYS A 239 5.84 5.94 -0.10
CA CYS A 239 5.80 5.55 1.31
C CYS A 239 6.57 4.24 1.62
N SER A 240 6.17 3.12 1.03
CA SER A 240 6.78 1.81 1.27
C SER A 240 8.13 1.62 0.59
N LYS A 241 8.39 2.29 -0.55
CA LYS A 241 9.73 2.27 -1.19
C LYS A 241 10.76 2.98 -0.34
N LEU A 242 10.42 4.09 0.31
CA LEU A 242 11.32 4.76 1.25
C LEU A 242 11.74 3.81 2.36
N VAL A 243 10.78 3.10 2.97
CA VAL A 243 11.07 2.13 4.04
C VAL A 243 11.92 0.97 3.53
N TRP A 244 11.56 0.39 2.38
CA TRP A 244 12.34 -0.67 1.75
C TRP A 244 13.78 -0.23 1.47
N GLN A 245 13.98 0.95 0.87
CA GLN A 245 15.30 1.49 0.56
C GLN A 245 16.11 1.81 1.82
N ALA A 246 15.47 2.31 2.88
CA ALA A 246 16.14 2.56 4.14
C ALA A 246 16.76 1.27 4.70
N TYR A 247 16.01 0.17 4.68
CA TYR A 247 16.50 -1.13 5.13
C TYR A 247 17.47 -1.79 4.15
N TYR A 248 17.23 -1.69 2.84
CA TYR A 248 18.08 -2.29 1.80
C TYR A 248 19.46 -1.62 1.76
N PHE A 249 19.53 -0.28 1.75
CA PHE A 249 20.79 0.45 1.68
C PHE A 249 21.39 0.75 3.06
N GLY A 250 20.56 1.10 4.05
CA GLY A 250 21.01 1.47 5.38
C GLY A 250 21.59 0.32 6.20
N SER A 251 21.36 -0.92 5.79
CA SER A 251 21.97 -2.11 6.40
C SER A 251 23.36 -2.47 5.85
N GLY A 252 23.86 -1.71 4.87
CA GLY A 252 25.17 -1.94 4.25
C GLY A 252 25.18 -3.24 3.44
N ASN A 253 26.15 -4.12 3.71
CA ASN A 253 26.30 -5.39 2.99
C ASN A 253 25.49 -6.54 3.61
N LEU A 254 24.70 -6.28 4.66
CA LEU A 254 23.88 -7.31 5.29
C LEU A 254 22.67 -7.64 4.40
N PRO A 255 22.31 -8.92 4.23
CA PRO A 255 21.19 -9.32 3.38
C PRO A 255 19.86 -9.15 4.13
N VAL A 256 19.51 -7.94 4.56
CA VAL A 256 18.30 -7.69 5.36
C VAL A 256 17.03 -7.80 4.53
N MET A 257 17.07 -7.27 3.31
CA MET A 257 15.96 -7.28 2.36
C MET A 257 16.28 -8.20 1.20
N TYR A 258 15.28 -8.90 0.66
CA TYR A 258 15.44 -9.59 -0.61
C TYR A 258 15.76 -8.58 -1.73
N GLY A 259 16.73 -8.94 -2.57
CA GLY A 259 16.97 -8.25 -3.84
C GLY A 259 15.84 -8.56 -4.81
N ILE A 260 14.83 -7.70 -4.84
CA ILE A 260 13.70 -7.83 -5.76
C ILE A 260 13.98 -7.07 -7.06
N SER A 261 13.45 -7.59 -8.17
CA SER A 261 13.41 -6.86 -9.44
C SER A 261 12.57 -5.61 -9.31
N ASP A 262 12.70 -4.68 -10.27
CA ASP A 262 11.91 -3.45 -10.29
C ASP A 262 10.40 -3.76 -10.33
N SER A 263 9.73 -3.58 -9.18
CA SER A 263 8.29 -3.76 -8.98
C SER A 263 7.77 -2.73 -7.98
N VAL A 264 6.46 -2.46 -7.99
CA VAL A 264 5.85 -1.67 -6.92
C VAL A 264 5.78 -2.52 -5.65
N VAL A 265 6.16 -1.92 -4.53
CA VAL A 265 6.12 -2.53 -3.19
C VAL A 265 4.93 -1.94 -2.46
N ALA A 266 3.86 -2.70 -2.24
CA ALA A 266 2.76 -2.24 -1.40
C ALA A 266 3.12 -2.31 0.10
N PRO A 267 2.57 -1.43 0.95
CA PRO A 267 2.73 -1.50 2.41
C PRO A 267 2.42 -2.87 2.99
N THR A 268 1.34 -3.52 2.54
CA THR A 268 0.88 -4.84 3.02
C THR A 268 1.89 -5.97 2.82
N GLY A 269 2.69 -5.90 1.75
CA GLY A 269 3.72 -6.89 1.41
C GLY A 269 5.08 -6.62 2.04
N LEU A 270 5.30 -5.43 2.62
CA LEU A 270 6.61 -4.99 3.06
C LEU A 270 7.29 -5.93 4.09
N PRO A 271 6.58 -6.48 5.11
CA PRO A 271 7.19 -7.42 6.06
C PRO A 271 7.74 -8.69 5.41
N ALA A 272 7.09 -9.19 4.36
CA ALA A 272 7.51 -10.40 3.64
C ALA A 272 8.76 -10.21 2.76
N LEU A 273 9.21 -8.96 2.57
CA LEU A 273 10.42 -8.64 1.79
C LEU A 273 11.71 -8.73 2.61
N PHE A 274 11.62 -8.98 3.90
CA PHE A 274 12.78 -9.22 4.77
C PHE A 274 13.25 -10.67 4.63
N THR A 275 14.56 -10.89 4.65
CA THR A 275 15.10 -12.25 4.69
C THR A 275 14.84 -12.88 6.07
N PRO A 276 14.78 -14.22 6.19
CA PRO A 276 14.32 -14.88 7.41
C PRO A 276 15.13 -14.53 8.66
N ALA A 277 16.43 -14.29 8.51
CA ALA A 277 17.32 -13.91 9.62
C ALA A 277 17.02 -12.51 10.19
N TYR A 278 16.37 -11.66 9.40
CA TYR A 278 16.04 -10.27 9.75
C TYR A 278 14.54 -10.00 9.72
N ALA A 279 13.71 -11.03 9.59
CA ALA A 279 12.26 -10.90 9.54
C ALA A 279 11.76 -10.09 10.75
N PRO A 280 11.03 -8.99 10.53
CA PRO A 280 10.50 -8.20 11.61
C PRO A 280 9.37 -8.96 12.31
N TYR A 281 9.21 -8.72 13.60
CA TYR A 281 8.04 -9.16 14.34
C TYR A 281 7.10 -7.98 14.60
N GLN A 282 5.80 -8.24 14.70
CA GLN A 282 4.84 -7.21 15.06
C GLN A 282 4.99 -6.88 16.55
N VAL A 283 5.35 -5.63 16.86
CA VAL A 283 5.45 -5.10 18.22
C VAL A 283 4.06 -4.89 18.80
N GLY A 284 3.14 -4.41 17.97
CA GLY A 284 1.75 -4.19 18.35
C GLY A 284 0.97 -3.52 17.24
N ARG A 285 -0.35 -3.46 17.44
CA ARG A 285 -1.29 -2.72 16.62
C ARG A 285 -1.90 -1.61 17.48
N TYR A 286 -1.88 -0.39 16.95
CA TYR A 286 -2.28 0.83 17.63
C TYR A 286 -3.43 1.44 16.86
#